data_AF-A0A2V6E018-F1
#
_entry.id   AF-A0A2V6E018-F1
#
_cell.length_a   1.000
_cell.length_b   1.000
_cell.length_c   1.000
_cell.angle_alpha   90.00
_cell.angle_beta   90.00
_cell.angle_gamma   90.00
#
_symmetry.space_group_name_H-M   'P 1'
#
loop_
_entity.id
_entity.type
_entity.pdbx_description
1 polymer ?
#
loop_
_entity_poly.entity_id
_entity_poly.type
_entity_poly.pdbx_seq_one_letter_code
_entity_poly.pdbx_strand_id
1 'polypeptide(L)'
;ILITARAGKANYLDAMDSGVDDFLHKPFDRDRFIARVRVAMRILDLHQSLRLANTDLERRVEERTAELEKALQAKSEFLSRASHELRTPMNHILGFAQLLSLKKGLTEKQEASVRQILESGRSLLTLIDHLLGFSKSHANELSFEASGAPRAGNT
;
A
#
# COMPACT_ATOMS: atom_id res chain seq x y z
N ILE A 1 30.91 20.23 18.15
CA ILE A 1 32.34 20.66 18.26
C ILE A 1 32.72 20.70 19.74
N LEU A 2 33.75 19.97 20.19
CA LEU A 2 34.10 19.89 21.62
C LEU A 2 34.86 21.14 22.05
N ILE A 3 34.28 21.97 22.93
CA ILE A 3 34.95 23.18 23.42
C ILE A 3 35.49 22.93 24.84
N THR A 4 36.75 23.27 25.08
CA THR A 4 37.35 23.17 26.43
C THR A 4 37.27 24.52 27.14
N ALA A 5 36.57 24.59 28.27
CA ALA A 5 36.44 25.82 29.07
C ALA A 5 37.34 25.77 30.32
N ARG A 6 38.04 26.87 30.62
CA ARG A 6 38.78 27.06 31.88
C ARG A 6 37.76 27.46 32.95
N ALA A 7 37.86 26.87 34.14
CA ALA A 7 36.87 26.98 35.22
C ALA A 7 36.47 28.44 35.51
N GLY A 8 35.30 28.82 35.01
CA GLY A 8 34.57 30.04 35.29
C GLY A 8 33.10 29.73 35.08
N LYS A 9 32.29 29.90 36.12
CA LYS A 9 30.90 29.41 36.26
C LYS A 9 29.89 30.05 35.26
N ALA A 10 30.36 30.80 34.26
CA ALA A 10 29.54 31.76 33.53
C ALA A 10 28.88 31.26 32.23
N ASN A 11 29.44 30.33 31.45
CA ASN A 11 28.90 30.10 30.09
C ASN A 11 28.59 28.62 29.79
N TYR A 12 27.98 27.85 30.70
CA TYR A 12 27.53 26.50 30.35
C TYR A 12 26.22 26.51 29.55
N LEU A 13 25.27 27.35 29.96
CA LEU A 13 23.96 27.47 29.30
C LEU A 13 24.07 28.17 27.95
N ASP A 14 24.72 29.34 27.90
CA ASP A 14 25.00 30.08 26.65
C ASP A 14 25.75 29.24 25.60
N ALA A 15 26.59 28.31 26.07
CA ALA A 15 27.38 27.48 25.18
C ALA A 15 26.61 26.23 24.70
N MET A 16 25.61 25.73 25.46
CA MET A 16 24.65 24.74 24.97
C MET A 16 23.66 25.36 23.96
N ASP A 17 23.20 26.59 24.21
CA ASP A 17 22.29 27.33 23.32
C ASP A 17 22.94 27.72 21.98
N SER A 18 24.28 27.70 21.90
CA SER A 18 25.05 27.91 20.66
C SER A 18 25.36 26.62 19.88
N GLY A 19 24.79 25.48 20.28
CA GLY A 19 24.89 24.21 19.54
C GLY A 19 26.11 23.36 19.89
N VAL A 20 26.71 23.54 21.07
CA VAL A 20 27.80 22.68 21.52
C VAL A 20 27.25 21.41 22.17
N ASP A 21 27.56 20.27 21.54
CA ASP A 21 27.10 18.95 22.01
C ASP A 21 27.71 18.52 23.35
N ASP A 22 28.94 18.94 23.66
CA ASP A 22 29.63 18.55 24.90
C ASP A 22 30.84 19.43 25.27
N PHE A 23 31.16 19.48 26.58
CA PHE A 23 32.29 20.19 27.17
C PHE A 23 33.17 19.29 28.04
N LEU A 24 34.49 19.52 27.97
CA LEU A 24 35.47 18.97 28.91
C LEU A 24 35.97 20.04 29.86
N HIS A 25 35.86 19.78 31.17
CA HIS A 25 36.44 20.64 32.21
C HIS A 25 37.89 20.25 32.52
N LYS A 26 38.69 21.22 32.95
CA LYS A 26 40.03 20.98 33.51
C LYS A 26 40.01 21.06 35.05
N PRO A 27 40.77 20.20 35.76
CA PRO A 27 41.58 19.10 35.24
C PRO A 27 40.71 17.97 34.64
N PHE A 28 41.26 17.24 33.67
CA PHE A 28 40.52 16.22 32.93
C PHE A 28 40.19 15.02 33.83
N ASP A 29 38.92 14.62 33.83
CA ASP A 29 38.47 13.37 34.45
C ASP A 29 38.43 12.28 33.37
N ARG A 30 39.35 11.31 33.50
CA ARG A 30 39.49 10.20 32.54
C ARG A 30 38.23 9.32 32.52
N ASP A 31 37.67 8.99 33.67
CA ASP A 31 36.54 8.07 33.76
C ASP A 31 35.28 8.69 33.16
N ARG A 32 35.07 9.99 33.42
CA ARG A 32 33.99 10.76 32.79
C ARG A 32 34.14 10.82 31.27
N PHE A 33 35.35 11.03 30.75
CA PHE A 33 35.60 11.03 29.30
C PHE A 33 35.31 9.67 28.67
N ILE A 34 35.83 8.59 29.26
CA ILE A 34 35.62 7.22 28.75
C ILE A 34 34.13 6.84 28.79
N ALA A 35 33.40 7.22 29.84
CA ALA A 35 31.96 7.02 29.91
C ALA A 35 31.21 7.73 28.78
N ARG A 36 31.57 9.00 28.49
CA ARG A 36 30.98 9.79 27.39
C ARG A 36 31.28 9.19 26.02
N VAL A 37 32.53 8.80 25.75
CA VAL A 37 32.90 8.14 24.49
C VAL A 37 32.12 6.84 24.31
N ARG A 38 31.97 6.04 25.37
CA ARG A 38 31.18 4.80 25.32
C ARG A 38 29.70 5.05 24.98
N VAL A 39 29.11 6.09 25.54
CA VAL A 39 27.74 6.50 25.22
C VAL A 39 27.63 6.98 23.76
N ALA A 40 28.57 7.81 23.30
CA ALA A 40 28.61 8.29 21.93
C ALA A 40 28.73 7.14 20.92
N MET A 41 29.63 6.18 21.17
CA MET A 41 29.76 4.97 20.33
C MET A 41 28.46 4.16 20.30
N ARG A 42 27.79 3.96 21.44
CA ARG A 42 26.50 3.27 21.50
C ARG A 42 25.42 3.99 20.69
N ILE A 43 25.37 5.32 20.76
CA ILE A 43 24.41 6.12 19.98
C ILE A 43 24.68 5.97 18.48
N LEU A 44 25.95 6.01 18.06
CA LEU A 44 26.33 5.81 16.66
C LEU A 44 25.95 4.42 16.15
N ASP A 45 26.22 3.37 16.93
CA ASP A 45 25.86 1.99 16.60
C ASP A 45 24.34 1.81 16.47
N LEU A 46 23.57 2.40 17.39
CA LEU A 46 22.11 2.39 17.34
C LEU A 46 21.58 3.14 16.11
N HIS A 47 22.13 4.32 15.80
CA HIS A 47 21.75 5.06 14.60
C HIS A 47 22.06 4.29 13.32
N GLN A 48 23.20 3.61 13.26
CA GLN A 48 23.56 2.78 12.12
C GLN A 48 22.62 1.58 11.99
N SER A 49 22.32 0.90 13.10
CA SER A 49 21.39 -0.23 13.13
C SER A 49 20.00 0.19 12.68
N LEU A 50 19.52 1.34 13.15
CA LEU A 50 18.24 1.91 12.75
C LEU A 50 18.21 2.23 11.26
N ARG A 51 19.28 2.83 10.72
CA ARG A 51 19.37 3.11 9.28
C ARG A 51 19.30 1.82 8.46
N LEU A 52 20.07 0.80 8.82
CA LEU A 52 20.07 -0.49 8.12
C LEU A 52 18.69 -1.15 8.17
N ALA A 53 18.06 -1.17 9.35
CA ALA A 53 16.71 -1.70 9.51
C ALA A 53 15.70 -0.93 8.66
N ASN A 54 15.80 0.41 8.60
CA ASN A 54 14.90 1.22 7.80
C ASN A 54 15.08 0.95 6.30
N THR A 55 16.32 0.88 5.80
CA THR A 55 16.57 0.55 4.39
C THR A 55 16.09 -0.86 4.02
N ASP A 56 16.20 -1.83 4.93
CA ASP A 56 15.68 -3.18 4.69
C ASP A 56 14.14 -3.20 4.70
N LEU A 57 13.50 -2.43 5.59
CA LEU A 57 12.05 -2.26 5.60
C LEU A 57 11.56 -1.60 4.31
N GLU A 58 12.20 -0.53 3.86
CA GLU A 58 11.86 0.15 2.60
C GLU A 58 11.95 -0.83 1.41
N ARG A 59 13.04 -1.58 1.30
CA ARG A 59 13.20 -2.61 0.26
C ARG A 59 12.09 -3.67 0.32
N ARG A 60 11.76 -4.17 1.51
CA ARG A 60 10.69 -5.17 1.69
C ARG A 60 9.33 -4.59 1.30
N VAL A 61 9.05 -3.34 1.65
CA VAL A 61 7.81 -2.67 1.26
C VAL A 61 7.73 -2.57 -0.25
N GLU A 62 8.80 -2.14 -0.92
CA GLU A 62 8.87 -2.05 -2.39
C GLU A 62 8.64 -3.42 -3.05
N GLU A 63 9.34 -4.46 -2.61
CA GLU A 63 9.18 -5.83 -3.13
C GLU A 63 7.74 -6.33 -2.98
N ARG A 64 7.15 -6.15 -1.80
CA ARG A 64 5.78 -6.59 -1.53
C ARG A 64 4.75 -5.78 -2.30
N THR A 65 5.00 -4.50 -2.52
CA THR A 65 4.14 -3.63 -3.33
C THR A 65 4.16 -4.08 -4.78
N ALA A 66 5.34 -4.34 -5.34
CA ALA A 66 5.49 -4.85 -6.70
C ALA A 66 4.85 -6.24 -6.89
N GLU A 67 4.93 -7.13 -5.90
CA GLU A 67 4.24 -8.42 -5.91
C GLU A 67 2.71 -8.26 -5.90
N LEU A 68 2.19 -7.36 -5.05
CA LEU A 68 0.76 -7.07 -4.97
C LEU A 68 0.22 -6.46 -6.27
N GLU A 69 0.94 -5.50 -6.86
CA GLU A 69 0.56 -4.89 -8.14
C GLU A 69 0.46 -5.93 -9.25
N LYS A 70 1.45 -6.84 -9.35
CA LYS A 70 1.42 -7.95 -10.32
C LYS A 70 0.22 -8.86 -10.10
N ALA A 71 -0.08 -9.21 -8.84
CA ALA A 71 -1.22 -10.06 -8.50
C ALA A 71 -2.56 -9.38 -8.83
N LEU A 72 -2.69 -8.08 -8.56
CA LEU A 72 -3.87 -7.28 -8.90
C LEU A 72 -4.07 -7.19 -10.42
N GLN A 73 -3.00 -6.94 -11.16
CA GLN A 73 -3.05 -6.90 -12.62
C GLN A 73 -3.49 -8.26 -13.19
N ALA A 74 -2.90 -9.36 -12.73
CA ALA A 74 -3.28 -10.71 -13.15
C ALA A 74 -4.75 -11.03 -12.81
N LYS A 75 -5.23 -10.61 -11.64
CA LYS A 75 -6.63 -10.76 -11.23
C LYS A 75 -7.58 -9.97 -12.14
N SER A 76 -7.22 -8.73 -12.49
CA SER A 76 -8.01 -7.87 -13.39
C SER A 76 -8.10 -8.46 -14.80
N GLU A 77 -6.96 -8.93 -15.34
CA GLU A 77 -6.91 -9.59 -16.64
C GLU A 77 -7.73 -10.87 -16.68
N PHE A 78 -7.63 -11.71 -15.64
CA PHE A 78 -8.43 -12.93 -15.51
C PHE A 78 -9.93 -12.63 -15.52
N LEU A 79 -10.39 -11.68 -14.69
CA LEU A 79 -11.81 -11.35 -14.61
C LEU A 79 -12.35 -10.74 -15.92
N SER A 80 -11.56 -9.89 -16.57
CA SER A 80 -11.90 -9.33 -17.88
C SER A 80 -12.09 -10.43 -18.93
N ARG A 81 -11.14 -11.36 -19.04
CA ARG A 81 -11.23 -12.50 -19.96
C ARG A 81 -12.44 -13.39 -19.65
N ALA A 82 -12.61 -13.77 -18.40
CA ALA A 82 -13.74 -14.58 -17.97
C ALA A 82 -15.09 -13.93 -18.30
N SER A 83 -15.23 -12.61 -18.10
CA SER A 83 -16.46 -11.90 -18.47
C SER A 83 -16.73 -11.94 -19.98
N HIS A 84 -15.72 -11.70 -20.82
CA HIS A 84 -15.87 -11.80 -22.26
C HIS A 84 -16.28 -13.22 -22.71
N GLU A 85 -15.65 -14.24 -22.13
CA GLU A 85 -15.97 -15.64 -22.43
C GLU A 85 -17.35 -16.07 -21.92
N LEU A 86 -17.85 -15.48 -20.83
CA LEU A 86 -19.19 -15.73 -20.31
C LEU A 86 -20.29 -14.98 -21.08
N ARG A 87 -20.01 -13.77 -21.56
CA ARG A 87 -20.98 -12.96 -22.34
C ARG A 87 -21.41 -13.66 -23.62
N THR A 88 -20.49 -14.29 -24.34
CA THR A 88 -20.78 -14.97 -25.61
C THR A 88 -21.83 -16.09 -25.46
N PRO A 89 -21.63 -17.15 -24.64
CA PRO A 89 -22.63 -18.19 -24.45
C PRO A 89 -23.92 -17.66 -23.81
N MET A 90 -23.83 -16.66 -22.93
CA MET A 90 -25.03 -16.04 -22.34
C MET A 90 -25.86 -15.31 -23.40
N ASN A 91 -25.23 -14.57 -24.30
CA ASN A 91 -25.91 -13.91 -25.41
C ASN A 91 -26.56 -14.92 -26.36
N HIS A 92 -25.94 -16.08 -26.58
CA HIS A 92 -26.58 -17.17 -27.34
C HIS A 92 -27.82 -17.71 -26.62
N ILE A 93 -27.73 -17.99 -25.32
CA ILE A 93 -28.87 -18.46 -24.50
C ILE A 93 -30.02 -17.45 -24.55
N LEU A 94 -29.71 -16.17 -24.33
CA LEU A 94 -30.70 -15.07 -24.39
C LEU A 94 -31.30 -14.93 -25.79
N GLY A 95 -30.48 -15.03 -26.84
CA GLY A 95 -30.95 -14.99 -28.23
C GLY A 95 -31.90 -16.14 -28.56
N PHE A 96 -31.59 -17.37 -28.15
CA PHE A 96 -32.50 -18.50 -28.32
C PHE A 96 -33.79 -18.36 -27.51
N ALA A 97 -33.71 -17.88 -26.27
CA ALA A 97 -34.88 -17.61 -25.45
C ALA A 97 -35.76 -16.50 -26.06
N GLN A 98 -35.15 -15.47 -26.66
CA GLN A 98 -35.87 -14.42 -27.40
C GLN A 98 -36.57 -15.00 -28.63
N LEU A 99 -35.89 -15.81 -29.43
CA LEU A 99 -36.52 -16.47 -30.59
C LEU A 99 -37.67 -17.38 -30.18
N LEU A 100 -37.51 -18.13 -29.08
CA LEU A 100 -38.60 -18.95 -28.51
C LEU A 100 -39.78 -18.09 -28.08
N SER A 101 -39.55 -16.93 -27.47
CA SER A 101 -40.61 -16.02 -27.03
C SER A 101 -41.47 -15.47 -28.19
N LEU A 102 -40.93 -15.45 -29.41
CA LEU A 102 -41.65 -15.01 -30.62
C LEU A 102 -42.48 -16.14 -31.26
N LYS A 103 -42.31 -17.39 -30.82
CA LYS A 103 -42.98 -18.56 -31.40
C LYS A 103 -44.43 -18.65 -30.92
N LYS A 104 -45.36 -18.86 -31.85
CA LYS A 104 -46.76 -19.19 -31.54
C LYS A 104 -46.91 -20.63 -31.06
N GLY A 105 -47.85 -20.88 -30.15
CA GLY A 105 -48.19 -22.23 -29.66
C GLY A 105 -47.36 -22.71 -28.47
N LEU A 106 -46.74 -21.80 -27.71
CA LEU A 106 -46.21 -22.11 -26.38
C LEU A 106 -47.36 -22.29 -25.38
N THR A 107 -47.21 -23.25 -24.47
CA THR A 107 -48.07 -23.35 -23.29
C THR A 107 -47.72 -22.26 -22.28
N GLU A 108 -48.65 -21.90 -21.39
CA GLU A 108 -48.41 -20.91 -20.33
C GLU A 108 -47.16 -21.23 -19.48
N LYS A 109 -46.94 -22.52 -19.18
CA LYS A 109 -45.75 -22.99 -18.45
C LYS A 109 -44.46 -22.73 -19.22
N GLN A 110 -44.45 -23.00 -20.52
CA GLN A 110 -43.27 -22.76 -21.37
C GLN A 110 -42.98 -21.26 -21.52
N GLU A 111 -44.02 -20.44 -21.68
CA GLU A 111 -43.84 -18.99 -21.69
C GLU A 111 -43.25 -18.46 -20.38
N ALA A 112 -43.74 -18.96 -19.24
CA ALA A 112 -43.20 -18.61 -17.93
C ALA A 112 -41.72 -19.00 -17.80
N SER A 113 -41.33 -20.21 -18.25
CA SER A 113 -39.94 -20.65 -18.28
C SER A 113 -39.06 -19.77 -19.18
N VAL A 114 -39.54 -19.40 -20.38
CA VAL A 114 -38.80 -18.51 -21.29
C VAL A 114 -38.58 -17.14 -20.66
N ARG A 115 -39.62 -16.57 -20.02
CA ARG A 115 -39.50 -15.30 -19.28
C ARG A 115 -38.45 -15.40 -18.17
N GLN A 116 -38.47 -16.48 -17.40
CA GLN A 116 -37.52 -16.71 -16.31
C GLN A 116 -36.07 -16.85 -16.82
N ILE A 117 -35.84 -17.53 -17.95
CA ILE A 117 -34.52 -17.62 -18.58
C ILE A 117 -34.02 -16.23 -18.98
N LEU A 118 -34.88 -15.42 -19.60
CA LEU A 118 -34.51 -14.06 -20.04
C LEU A 118 -34.18 -13.14 -18.86
N GLU A 119 -34.99 -13.18 -17.81
CA GLU A 119 -34.75 -12.40 -16.58
C GLU A 119 -33.45 -12.84 -15.90
N SER A 120 -33.28 -14.14 -15.65
CA SER A 120 -32.10 -14.69 -14.98
C SER A 120 -30.81 -14.41 -15.77
N GLY A 121 -30.84 -14.55 -17.09
CA GLY A 121 -29.67 -14.28 -17.94
C GLY A 121 -29.29 -12.81 -17.95
N ARG A 122 -30.26 -11.88 -17.94
CA ARG A 122 -29.99 -10.44 -17.80
C ARG A 122 -29.41 -10.11 -16.43
N SER A 123 -30.00 -10.64 -15.36
CA SER A 123 -29.49 -10.45 -13.99
C SER A 123 -28.06 -10.96 -13.83
N LEU A 124 -27.73 -12.10 -14.43
CA LEU A 124 -26.37 -12.65 -14.40
C LEU A 124 -25.37 -11.73 -15.12
N LEU A 125 -25.72 -11.19 -16.29
CA LEU A 125 -24.86 -10.22 -16.99
C LEU A 125 -24.61 -8.97 -16.15
N THR A 126 -25.64 -8.42 -15.51
CA THR A 126 -25.50 -7.29 -14.58
C THR A 126 -24.58 -7.61 -13.40
N LEU A 127 -24.69 -8.81 -12.83
CA LEU A 127 -23.85 -9.24 -11.71
C LEU A 127 -22.39 -9.38 -12.13
N ILE A 128 -22.13 -9.92 -13.33
CA ILE A 128 -20.78 -9.98 -13.92
C ILE A 128 -20.21 -8.57 -14.12
N ASP A 129 -21.01 -7.63 -14.61
CA ASP A 129 -20.59 -6.24 -14.80
C ASP A 129 -20.25 -5.55 -13.48
N HIS A 130 -21.05 -5.76 -12.43
CA HIS A 130 -20.75 -5.26 -11.08
C HIS A 130 -19.46 -5.86 -10.51
N LEU A 131 -19.23 -7.16 -10.69
CA LEU A 131 -18.01 -7.83 -10.23
C LEU A 131 -16.76 -7.26 -10.92
N LEU A 132 -16.85 -6.99 -12.22
CA LEU A 132 -15.79 -6.32 -12.97
C LEU A 132 -15.54 -4.89 -12.47
N GLY A 133 -16.61 -4.12 -12.26
CA GLY A 133 -16.53 -2.75 -11.73
C GLY A 133 -15.84 -2.71 -10.36
N PHE A 134 -16.23 -3.62 -9.46
CA PHE A 134 -15.61 -3.77 -8.15
C PHE A 134 -14.12 -4.09 -8.25
N SER A 135 -13.74 -5.04 -9.12
CA SER A 135 -12.34 -5.44 -9.29
C SER A 135 -11.45 -4.31 -9.84
N LYS A 136 -12.00 -3.39 -10.64
CA LYS A 136 -11.24 -2.23 -11.15
C LYS A 136 -11.12 -1.13 -10.09
N SER A 137 -12.15 -0.92 -9.26
CA SER A 137 -12.14 0.11 -8.21
C SER A 137 -11.05 -0.15 -7.16
N HIS A 138 -10.91 -1.39 -6.69
CA HIS A 138 -9.91 -1.75 -5.69
C HIS A 138 -8.46 -1.59 -6.19
N ALA A 139 -8.23 -1.76 -7.50
CA ALA A 139 -6.90 -1.52 -8.08
C ALA A 139 -6.52 -0.03 -8.06
N ASN A 140 -7.50 0.87 -8.21
CA ASN A 140 -7.27 2.31 -8.17
C ASN A 140 -7.11 2.86 -6.74
N GLU A 141 -7.81 2.32 -5.73
CA GLU A 141 -7.66 2.77 -4.34
C GLU A 141 -6.25 2.48 -3.79
N LEU A 142 -5.70 1.30 -4.09
CA LEU A 142 -4.35 0.93 -3.65
C LEU A 142 -3.25 1.79 -4.30
N SER A 143 -3.47 2.29 -5.51
CA SER A 143 -2.55 3.22 -6.18
C SER A 143 -2.53 4.62 -5.55
N PHE A 144 -3.65 5.04 -4.92
CA PHE A 144 -3.75 6.35 -4.28
C PHE A 144 -3.07 6.36 -2.91
N GLU A 145 -3.16 5.26 -2.14
CA GLU A 145 -2.49 5.14 -0.84
C GLU A 145 -0.96 5.06 -0.97
N ALA A 146 -0.44 4.38 -2.00
CA ALA A 146 1.01 4.30 -2.24
C ALA A 146 1.65 5.66 -2.59
N SER A 147 0.86 6.60 -3.14
CA SER A 147 1.31 7.96 -3.48
C SER A 147 1.29 8.93 -2.28
N GLY A 148 0.73 8.50 -1.14
CA GLY A 148 0.50 9.33 0.05
C GLY A 148 1.59 9.29 1.12
N ALA A 149 2.78 8.73 0.85
CA ALA A 149 3.87 8.77 1.82
C ALA A 149 4.36 10.22 2.02
N PRO A 150 4.25 10.79 3.24
CA PRO A 150 4.67 12.16 3.47
C PRO A 150 6.19 12.23 3.35
N ARG A 151 6.67 13.03 2.39
CA ARG A 151 8.05 13.55 2.37
C ARG A 151 8.22 14.45 3.60
N ALA A 152 8.53 13.85 4.73
CA ALA A 152 8.91 14.57 5.94
C ALA A 152 10.35 15.06 5.79
N GLY A 153 10.50 16.39 5.72
CA GLY A 153 11.63 17.11 6.30
C GLY A 153 12.88 17.26 5.44
N ASN A 154 12.95 18.35 4.69
CA ASN A 154 14.21 19.03 4.42
C ASN A 154 13.99 20.54 4.59
N THR A 155 14.21 21.01 5.82
CA THR A 155 14.52 22.39 6.21
C THR A 155 15.52 22.31 7.35
#